data_AF-A0A1M6GNB8-F1
#
_entry.id   AF-A0A1M6GNB8-F1
#
_cell.length_a   1.000
_cell.length_b   1.000
_cell.length_c   1.000
_cell.angle_alpha   90.00
_cell.angle_beta   90.00
_cell.angle_gamma   90.00
#
_symmetry.space_group_name_H-M   'P 1'
#
loop_
_entity.id
_entity.type
_entity.pdbx_description
1 polymer ?
#
loop_
_entity_poly.entity_id
_entity_poly.type
_entity_poly.pdbx_seq_one_letter_code
_entity_poly.pdbx_strand_id
1 'polypeptide(L)'
;MPDTPPIESAGRDYVLTLGSPDRSYRVTVPGDFLDDETGPASTDAERRSWIEANLPGILSALTARETGGMVREPWGRVVVEELP
;
A
#
# COMPACT_ATOMS: atom_id res chain seq x y z
N MET A 1 12.13 14.90 -7.37
CA MET A 1 11.52 13.66 -7.89
C MET A 1 11.02 12.90 -6.69
N PRO A 2 9.77 12.46 -6.60
CA PRO A 2 9.50 11.30 -5.77
C PRO A 2 9.81 10.08 -6.64
N ASP A 3 10.93 9.41 -6.35
CA ASP A 3 11.11 8.02 -6.77
C ASP A 3 9.88 7.26 -6.27
N THR A 4 9.12 6.67 -7.20
CA THR A 4 8.00 5.81 -6.84
C THR A 4 8.55 4.72 -5.93
N PRO A 5 7.96 4.50 -4.74
CA PRO A 5 8.47 3.50 -3.81
C PRO A 5 8.54 2.14 -4.51
N PRO A 6 9.57 1.33 -4.24
CA PRO A 6 9.65 0.00 -4.82
C PRO A 6 8.42 -0.80 -4.38
N ILE A 7 7.67 -1.28 -5.37
CA ILE A 7 6.53 -2.19 -5.19
C ILE A 7 7.04 -3.60 -5.51
N GLU A 8 7.02 -4.45 -4.49
CA GLU A 8 7.43 -5.85 -4.56
C GLU A 8 6.20 -6.75 -4.46
N SER A 9 6.11 -7.79 -5.30
CA SER A 9 5.08 -8.81 -5.17
C SER A 9 5.52 -9.89 -4.18
N ALA A 10 4.66 -10.21 -3.23
CA ALA A 10 4.86 -11.23 -2.19
C ALA A 10 3.75 -12.29 -2.30
N GLY A 11 3.85 -13.15 -3.32
CA GLY A 11 2.80 -14.14 -3.61
C GLY A 11 1.57 -13.45 -4.21
N ARG A 12 0.46 -13.39 -3.48
CA ARG A 12 -0.75 -12.65 -3.90
C ARG A 12 -0.74 -11.20 -3.43
N ASP A 13 0.05 -10.88 -2.42
CA ASP A 13 0.07 -9.57 -1.79
C ASP A 13 1.15 -8.67 -2.43
N TYR A 14 1.03 -7.37 -2.22
CA TYR A 14 2.02 -6.40 -2.68
C TYR A 14 2.57 -5.61 -1.51
N VAL A 15 3.89 -5.48 -1.47
CA VAL A 15 4.60 -4.80 -0.41
C VAL A 15 5.23 -3.54 -0.98
N LEU A 16 4.98 -2.42 -0.31
CA LEU A 16 5.62 -1.14 -0.59
C LEU A 16 6.49 -0.75 0.59
N THR A 17 7.69 -0.29 0.30
CA THR A 17 8.54 0.35 1.30
C THR A 17 8.48 1.86 1.12
N LEU A 18 7.89 2.55 2.10
CA LEU A 18 7.75 4.00 2.12
C LEU A 18 8.79 4.58 3.08
N GLY A 19 9.69 5.40 2.57
CA GLY A 19 10.62 6.17 3.39
C GLY A 19 10.05 7.53 3.76
N SER A 20 9.84 7.78 5.05
CA SER A 20 9.75 9.11 5.63
C SER A 20 11.16 9.56 6.08
N PRO A 21 11.43 10.87 6.19
CA PRO A 21 12.77 11.39 6.50
C PRO A 21 13.40 10.80 7.77
N ASP A 22 12.59 10.40 8.75
CA ASP A 22 13.06 9.84 10.03
C ASP A 22 12.71 8.35 10.22
N ARG A 23 11.87 7.76 9.37
CA ARG A 23 11.27 6.44 9.58
C ARG A 23 10.97 5.73 8.28
N SER A 24 11.13 4.41 8.26
CA SER A 24 10.71 3.60 7.12
C SER A 24 9.47 2.78 7.50
N TYR A 25 8.55 2.67 6.56
CA TYR A 25 7.31 1.94 6.75
C TYR A 25 7.16 0.89 5.66
N ARG A 26 6.83 -0.33 6.08
CA ARG A 26 6.39 -1.39 5.19
C ARG A 26 4.87 -1.37 5.13
N VAL A 27 4.35 -1.30 3.92
CA VAL A 27 2.93 -1.33 3.65
C VAL A 27 2.61 -2.56 2.83
N THR A 28 1.77 -3.44 3.35
CA THR A 28 1.33 -4.65 2.68
C THR A 28 -0.13 -4.48 2.25
N VAL A 29 -0.34 -4.55 0.94
CA VAL A 29 -1.63 -4.50 0.26
C VAL A 29 -2.06 -5.94 -0.04
N PRO A 30 -3.13 -6.45 0.60
CA PRO A 30 -3.58 -7.82 0.38
C PRO A 30 -4.05 -8.05 -1.07
N GLY A 31 -3.74 -9.22 -1.61
CA GLY A 31 -4.12 -9.60 -2.97
C GLY A 31 -5.63 -9.69 -3.20
N ASP A 32 -6.37 -10.16 -2.20
CA ASP A 32 -7.84 -10.21 -2.20
C ASP A 32 -8.45 -8.80 -2.24
N PHE A 33 -7.82 -7.83 -1.57
CA PHE A 33 -8.23 -6.44 -1.67
C PHE A 33 -8.00 -5.88 -3.08
N LEU A 34 -6.88 -6.22 -3.72
CA LEU A 34 -6.65 -5.83 -5.12
C LEU A 34 -7.60 -6.55 -6.08
N ASP A 35 -7.94 -7.81 -5.82
CA ASP A 35 -8.93 -8.55 -6.62
C ASP A 35 -10.32 -7.90 -6.56
N ASP A 36 -10.71 -7.33 -5.42
CA ASP A 36 -11.96 -6.55 -5.27
C ASP A 36 -11.93 -5.23 -6.08
N GLU A 37 -10.76 -4.57 -6.16
CA GLU A 37 -10.61 -3.24 -6.77
C GLU A 37 -10.28 -3.26 -8.27
N THR A 38 -9.41 -4.17 -8.70
CA THR A 38 -8.97 -4.30 -10.11
C THR A 38 -9.68 -5.43 -10.84
N GLY A 39 -10.19 -6.41 -10.09
CA GLY A 39 -10.78 -7.64 -10.60
C GLY A 39 -9.82 -8.85 -10.44
N PRO A 40 -10.37 -10.07 -10.23
CA PRO A 40 -9.57 -11.27 -9.94
C PRO A 40 -8.71 -11.75 -11.13
N ALA A 41 -9.01 -11.27 -12.34
CA ALA A 41 -8.27 -11.60 -13.56
C ALA A 41 -7.21 -10.55 -13.93
N SER A 42 -7.01 -9.51 -13.11
CA SER A 42 -6.01 -8.48 -13.35
C SER A 42 -4.60 -9.06 -13.33
N THR A 43 -3.78 -8.57 -14.25
CA THR A 43 -2.36 -8.86 -14.31
C THR A 43 -1.59 -8.15 -13.20
N ASP A 44 -0.38 -8.64 -12.90
CA ASP A 44 0.52 -7.98 -11.96
C ASP A 44 0.82 -6.52 -12.32
N ALA A 45 0.91 -6.23 -13.63
CA ALA A 45 1.13 -4.87 -14.12
C ALA A 45 -0.06 -3.96 -13.80
N GLU A 46 -1.29 -4.44 -14.00
CA GLU A 46 -2.51 -3.68 -13.69
C GLU A 46 -2.67 -3.46 -12.19
N ARG A 47 -2.42 -4.49 -11.37
CA ARG A 47 -2.43 -4.36 -9.91
C ARG A 47 -1.38 -3.34 -9.43
N ARG A 48 -0.16 -3.41 -9.96
CA ARG A 48 0.90 -2.44 -9.67
C ARG A 48 0.50 -1.02 -10.08
N SER A 49 -0.01 -0.83 -11.30
CA SER A 49 -0.47 0.48 -11.77
C SER A 49 -1.60 1.03 -10.91
N TRP A 50 -2.51 0.19 -10.43
CA TRP A 50 -3.55 0.60 -9.49
C TRP A 50 -2.96 1.07 -8.16
N ILE A 51 -2.00 0.33 -7.61
CA ILE A 51 -1.30 0.70 -6.37
C ILE A 51 -0.59 2.05 -6.53
N GLU A 52 0.11 2.26 -7.66
CA GLU A 52 0.79 3.52 -7.97
C GLU A 52 -0.20 4.68 -8.10
N ALA A 53 -1.32 4.47 -8.80
CA ALA A 53 -2.37 5.47 -8.97
C ALA A 53 -3.07 5.84 -7.65
N ASN A 54 -3.16 4.88 -6.73
CA ASN A 54 -3.83 5.05 -5.44
C ASN A 54 -2.87 5.20 -4.25
N LEU A 55 -1.59 5.47 -4.53
CA LEU A 55 -0.57 5.73 -3.51
C LEU A 55 -1.00 6.82 -2.50
N PRO A 56 -1.68 7.92 -2.89
CA PRO A 56 -2.17 8.90 -1.92
C PRO A 56 -3.17 8.34 -0.90
N GLY A 57 -4.00 7.38 -1.31
CA GLY A 57 -4.93 6.68 -0.42
C GLY A 57 -4.19 5.80 0.57
N ILE A 58 -3.19 5.07 0.10
CA ILE A 58 -2.31 4.23 0.93
C ILE A 58 -1.53 5.10 1.95
N LEU A 59 -1.00 6.24 1.53
CA LEU A 59 -0.31 7.19 2.40
C LEU A 59 -1.23 7.79 3.47
N SER A 60 -2.54 7.91 3.19
CA SER A 60 -3.51 8.33 4.20
C SER A 60 -3.66 7.30 5.33
N ALA A 61 -3.55 6.00 5.03
CA ALA A 61 -3.57 4.93 6.03
C ALA A 61 -2.32 4.96 6.91
N LEU A 62 -1.15 5.22 6.32
CA LEU A 62 0.08 5.46 7.06
C LEU A 62 -0.06 6.67 8.00
N THR A 63 -0.56 7.80 7.48
CA THR A 63 -0.73 9.04 8.25
C THR A 63 -1.71 8.83 9.42
N ALA A 64 -2.81 8.12 9.19
CA ALA A 64 -3.75 7.75 10.25
C ALA A 64 -3.08 6.86 11.30
N ARG A 65 -2.22 5.92 10.91
CA ARG A 65 -1.46 5.08 11.86
C ARG A 65 -0.50 5.90 12.72
N GLU A 66 0.21 6.87 12.13
CA GLU A 66 1.14 7.76 12.85
C GLU A 66 0.42 8.68 13.84
N THR A 67 -0.73 9.21 13.44
CA THR A 67 -1.49 10.19 14.24
C THR A 67 -2.46 9.55 15.23
N GLY A 68 -2.53 8.21 15.29
CA GLY A 68 -3.53 7.48 16.09
C GLY A 68 -4.96 7.61 15.56
N GLY A 69 -5.12 8.05 14.32
CA GLY A 69 -6.38 8.15 13.61
C GLY A 69 -6.92 6.80 13.14
N MET A 70 -8.21 6.76 12.85
CA MET A 70 -8.85 5.57 12.28
C MET A 70 -8.66 5.53 10.76
N VAL A 71 -8.06 4.47 10.25
CA VAL A 71 -8.01 4.21 8.80
C VAL A 71 -9.42 3.89 8.32
N ARG A 72 -9.89 4.59 7.30
CA ARG A 72 -11.21 4.35 6.70
C ARG A 72 -11.12 3.32 5.58
N GLU A 73 -12.22 2.62 5.33
CA GLU A 73 -12.37 1.79 4.14
C GLU A 73 -12.14 2.62 2.87
N PRO A 74 -11.53 2.05 1.82
CA PRO A 74 -11.10 0.64 1.71
C PRO A 74 -9.73 0.33 2.36
N TRP A 75 -8.97 1.35 2.75
CA TRP A 75 -7.57 1.23 3.19
C TRP A 75 -7.39 0.57 4.56
N GLY A 76 -8.46 0.33 5.31
CA GLY A 76 -8.41 -0.38 6.59
C GLY A 76 -7.92 -1.83 6.48
N ARG A 77 -7.89 -2.41 5.27
CA ARG A 77 -7.35 -3.74 5.00
C ARG A 77 -5.83 -3.75 4.77
N VAL A 78 -5.25 -2.58 4.52
CA VAL A 78 -3.81 -2.44 4.29
C VAL A 78 -3.08 -2.53 5.62
N VAL A 79 -2.04 -3.37 5.67
CA VAL A 79 -1.20 -3.55 6.85
C VAL A 79 -0.04 -2.58 6.78
N VAL A 80 0.16 -1.77 7.82
CA VAL A 80 1.27 -0.82 7.91
C VAL A 80 2.14 -1.17 9.11
N GLU A 81 3.42 -1.44 8.86
CA GLU A 81 4.43 -1.81 9.84
C GLU A 81 5.57 -0.78 9.81
N GLU A 82 6.00 -0.29 10.98
CA GLU A 82 7.20 0.54 11.10
C GLU A 82 8.44 -0.37 11.08
N LEU A 83 9.40 -0.04 10.22
CA LEU A 83 10.69 -0.74 10.15
C LEU A 83 11.70 -0.08 11.10
N PRO A 84 12.47 -0.87 11.86
CA PRO A 84 13.47 -0.37 12.80
C PRO A 84 14.72 0.22 12.12
#